data_AF-A0A6N2TYL4-F1
#
_entry.id   AF-A0A6N2TYL4-F1
#
_cell.length_a   1.000
_cell.length_b   1.000
_cell.length_c   1.000
_cell.angle_alpha   90.00
_cell.angle_beta   90.00
_cell.angle_gamma   90.00
#
_symmetry.space_group_name_H-M   'P 1'
#
loop_
_entity.id
_entity.type
_entity.pdbx_description
1 polymer ?
#
loop_
_entity_poly.entity_id
_entity_poly.type
_entity_poly.pdbx_seq_one_letter_code
_entity_poly.pdbx_strand_id
1 'polypeptide(L)'
;METIRRNLALADMDIRRDERGNRRVFSIKFVSKEGKVYFIPQAYACGAGRMNMKEYQLRGVQPCDCKGNPEGHPYPVDIDLILEYNKMKIVF
;
A
#
# COMPACT_ATOMS: atom_id res chain seq x y z
N MET A 1 -0.07 6.42 19.72
CA MET A 1 0.00 6.11 18.28
C MET A 1 -1.41 5.90 17.80
N GLU A 2 -1.83 6.60 16.76
CA GLU A 2 -3.18 6.45 16.21
C GLU A 2 -3.34 5.07 15.54
N THR A 3 -4.58 4.59 15.47
CA THR A 3 -4.92 3.27 14.94
C THR A 3 -5.98 3.39 13.85
N ILE A 4 -5.91 2.52 12.85
CA ILE A 4 -6.90 2.42 11.78
C ILE A 4 -7.30 0.96 11.57
N ARG A 5 -8.59 0.70 11.38
CA ARG A 5 -9.06 -0.66 11.04
C ARG A 5 -8.58 -1.04 9.64
N ARG A 6 -8.17 -2.29 9.42
CA ARG A 6 -7.65 -2.75 8.13
C ARG A 6 -8.60 -2.44 6.98
N ASN A 7 -9.90 -2.69 7.16
CA ASN A 7 -10.90 -2.43 6.12
C ASN A 7 -10.94 -0.95 5.68
N LEU A 8 -10.75 0.00 6.61
CA LEU A 8 -10.70 1.43 6.30
C LEU A 8 -9.40 1.81 5.57
N ALA A 9 -8.26 1.25 6.01
CA ALA A 9 -6.99 1.47 5.31
C ALA A 9 -7.03 0.91 3.88
N LEU A 10 -7.62 -0.27 3.68
CA LEU A 10 -7.80 -0.86 2.36
C LEU A 10 -8.78 -0.08 1.48
N ALA A 11 -9.87 0.42 2.06
CA ALA A 11 -10.82 1.28 1.34
C ALA A 11 -10.15 2.56 0.85
N ASP A 12 -9.32 3.21 1.69
CA ASP A 12 -8.54 4.38 1.29
C ASP A 12 -7.52 4.04 0.20
N MET A 13 -6.83 2.90 0.30
CA MET A 13 -5.86 2.43 -0.69
C MET A 13 -6.50 2.11 -2.05
N ASP A 14 -7.75 1.66 -2.08
CA ASP A 14 -8.49 1.39 -3.31
C ASP A 14 -8.92 2.68 -4.04
N ILE A 15 -8.90 3.84 -3.36
CA ILE A 15 -9.05 5.17 -3.98
C ILE A 15 -7.71 5.56 -4.63
N ARG A 16 -7.53 5.20 -5.90
CA ARG A 16 -6.26 5.37 -6.61
C ARG A 16 -5.94 6.80 -7.02
N ARG A 17 -6.95 7.65 -7.18
CA ARG A 17 -6.81 9.03 -7.63
C ARG A 17 -7.68 9.97 -6.80
N ASP A 18 -7.21 11.20 -6.64
CA ASP A 18 -8.00 12.29 -6.06
C ASP A 18 -8.97 12.89 -7.09
N GLU A 19 -9.78 13.86 -6.66
CA GLU A 19 -10.75 14.59 -7.50
C GLU A 19 -10.08 15.36 -8.66
N ARG A 20 -8.78 15.66 -8.53
CA ARG A 20 -7.98 16.36 -9.55
C ARG A 20 -7.27 15.37 -10.50
N GLY A 21 -7.46 14.07 -10.28
CA GLY A 21 -6.85 13.00 -11.06
C GLY A 21 -5.41 12.64 -10.68
N ASN A 22 -4.85 13.25 -9.63
CA ASN A 22 -3.51 12.90 -9.12
C ASN A 22 -3.56 11.55 -8.41
N ARG A 23 -2.44 10.82 -8.41
CA ARG A 23 -2.33 9.58 -7.64
C ARG A 23 -2.43 9.89 -6.15
N ARG A 24 -3.22 9.09 -5.43
CA ARG A 24 -3.22 9.11 -3.96
C ARG A 24 -1.92 8.47 -3.47
N VAL A 25 -1.13 9.24 -2.73
CA VAL A 25 0.12 8.80 -2.12
C VAL A 25 -0.11 8.52 -0.63
N PHE A 26 0.49 7.44 -0.15
CA PHE A 26 0.46 7.03 1.25
C PHE A 26 1.82 6.49 1.69
N SER A 27 2.03 6.42 3.00
CA SER A 27 3.13 5.65 3.59
C SER A 27 2.63 4.29 4.07
N ILE A 28 3.42 3.24 3.94
CA ILE A 28 3.03 1.89 4.36
C ILE A 28 4.20 1.14 5.00
N LYS A 29 3.90 0.36 6.02
CA LYS A 29 4.83 -0.62 6.62
C LYS A 29 4.21 -2.00 6.54
N PHE A 30 4.94 -2.99 6.02
CA PHE A 30 4.43 -4.35 5.85
C PHE A 30 5.55 -5.38 5.93
N VAL A 31 5.17 -6.65 6.11
CA VAL A 31 6.07 -7.81 6.04
C VAL A 31 5.97 -8.43 4.64
N SER A 32 7.10 -8.63 3.96
CA SER A 32 7.12 -9.33 2.67
C SER A 32 6.96 -10.84 2.85
N LYS A 33 6.75 -11.56 1.75
CA LYS A 33 6.66 -13.04 1.75
C LYS A 33 7.92 -13.71 2.31
N GLU A 34 9.07 -13.07 2.17
CA GLU A 34 10.35 -13.53 2.71
C GLU A 34 10.55 -13.18 4.19
N GLY A 35 9.54 -12.59 4.85
CA GLY A 35 9.60 -12.19 6.26
C GLY A 35 10.34 -10.87 6.53
N LYS A 36 10.70 -10.11 5.49
CA LYS A 36 11.38 -8.81 5.66
C LYS A 36 10.37 -7.71 5.94
N VAL A 37 10.67 -6.86 6.92
CA VAL A 37 9.87 -5.66 7.19
C VAL A 37 10.33 -4.54 6.27
N TYR A 38 9.40 -3.98 5.49
CA TYR A 38 9.63 -2.81 4.67
C TYR A 38 8.84 -1.63 5.24
N PHE A 39 9.46 -0.46 5.20
CA PHE A 39 8.78 0.81 5.35
C PHE A 39 8.99 1.63 4.09
N ILE A 40 7.88 1.99 3.43
CA ILE A 40 7.89 2.83 2.25
C ILE A 40 7.23 4.16 2.63
N PRO A 41 7.98 5.27 2.63
CA PRO A 41 7.46 6.56 3.08
C PRO A 41 6.48 7.19 2.08
N GLN A 42 6.62 6.89 0.78
CA GLN A 42 5.76 7.40 -0.28
C GLN A 42 5.53 6.31 -1.33
N ALA A 43 4.27 5.89 -1.47
CA ALA A 43 3.84 4.92 -2.45
C ALA A 43 2.40 5.20 -2.92
N TYR A 44 2.02 4.60 -4.04
CA TYR A 44 0.64 4.57 -4.49
C TYR A 44 0.20 3.15 -4.83
N ALA A 45 -1.11 2.93 -4.79
CA ALA A 45 -1.71 1.65 -5.14
C ALA A 45 -1.64 1.42 -6.66
N CYS A 46 -1.19 0.24 -7.05
CA CYS A 46 -1.10 -0.20 -8.44
C CYS A 46 -1.57 -1.66 -8.60
N GLY A 47 -1.56 -2.16 -9.83
CA GLY A 47 -1.65 -3.61 -10.06
C GLY A 47 -0.30 -4.30 -9.82
N ALA A 48 -0.30 -5.62 -9.65
CA ALA A 48 0.92 -6.43 -9.60
C ALA A 48 1.04 -7.33 -10.84
N GLY A 49 1.13 -6.72 -12.02
CA GLY A 49 1.26 -7.44 -13.29
C GLY A 49 0.08 -8.38 -13.57
N ARG A 50 0.36 -9.67 -13.80
CA ARG A 50 -0.63 -10.72 -14.11
C ARG A 50 -1.18 -11.46 -12.87
N MET A 51 -0.83 -11.04 -11.65
CA MET A 51 -1.31 -11.71 -10.43
C MET A 51 -2.79 -11.45 -10.15
N ASN A 52 -3.50 -12.48 -9.68
CA ASN A 52 -4.88 -12.36 -9.21
C ASN A 52 -4.91 -11.76 -7.79
N MET A 53 -5.02 -10.44 -7.72
CA MET A 53 -4.99 -9.70 -6.45
C MET A 53 -6.17 -10.01 -5.53
N LYS A 54 -7.32 -10.41 -6.09
CA LYS A 54 -8.52 -10.69 -5.30
C LYS A 54 -8.43 -12.05 -4.63
N GLU A 55 -8.00 -13.06 -5.37
CA GLU A 55 -7.85 -14.43 -4.87
C GLU A 55 -6.79 -14.52 -3.77
N TYR A 56 -5.65 -13.84 -3.96
CA TYR A 56 -4.56 -13.86 -2.98
C TYR A 56 -4.59 -12.70 -1.99
N GLN A 57 -5.67 -11.90 -1.98
CA GLN A 57 -5.83 -10.77 -1.08
C GLN A 57 -4.61 -9.84 -1.05
N LEU A 58 -4.09 -9.51 -2.23
CA LEU A 58 -2.90 -8.66 -2.38
C LEU A 58 -3.29 -7.23 -2.76
N ARG A 59 -2.37 -6.28 -2.51
CA ARG A 59 -2.35 -4.95 -3.10
C ARG A 59 -0.98 -4.66 -3.69
N GLY A 60 -0.97 -4.11 -4.91
CA GLY A 60 0.26 -3.68 -5.56
C GLY A 60 0.64 -2.33 -5.00
N VAL A 61 1.86 -2.19 -4.52
CA VAL A 61 2.36 -0.94 -3.94
C VAL A 61 3.60 -0.53 -4.72
N GLN A 62 3.52 0.60 -5.41
CA GLN A 62 4.65 1.18 -6.14
C GLN A 62 5.24 2.32 -5.32
N PRO A 63 6.50 2.21 -4.84
CA PRO A 63 7.22 3.35 -4.27
C PRO A 63 7.32 4.48 -5.29
N CYS A 64 7.39 5.72 -4.81
CA CYS A 64 7.48 6.89 -5.68
C CYS A 64 8.24 8.06 -5.05
N ASP A 65 8.77 8.91 -5.93
CA ASP A 65 9.41 10.17 -5.56
C ASP A 65 8.41 11.24 -5.11
N CYS A 66 8.89 12.42 -4.74
CA CYS A 66 8.06 13.55 -4.31
C CYS A 66 7.12 14.12 -5.40
N LYS A 67 7.28 13.69 -6.65
CA LYS A 67 6.43 14.08 -7.79
C LYS A 67 5.46 12.95 -8.18
N GLY A 68 5.49 11.81 -7.49
CA GLY A 68 4.69 10.64 -7.80
C GLY A 68 5.20 9.81 -8.97
N ASN A 69 6.46 10.03 -9.40
CA ASN A 69 7.13 9.16 -10.37
C ASN A 69 7.54 7.85 -9.69
N PRO A 70 7.42 6.71 -10.39
CA PRO A 70 7.74 5.41 -9.80
C PRO A 70 9.23 5.30 -9.45
N GLU A 71 9.50 4.74 -8.27
CA GLU A 71 10.83 4.36 -7.80
C GLU A 71 10.87 2.84 -7.56
N GLY A 72 11.85 2.16 -8.14
CA GLY A 72 11.99 0.71 -7.99
C GLY A 72 10.81 -0.09 -8.58
N HIS A 73 10.65 -1.33 -8.10
CA HIS A 73 9.61 -2.24 -8.57
C HIS A 73 8.37 -2.23 -7.67
N PRO A 74 7.16 -2.52 -8.22
CA PRO A 74 5.98 -2.76 -7.41
C PRO A 74 6.16 -3.93 -6.44
N TYR A 75 5.68 -3.76 -5.22
CA TYR A 75 5.62 -4.80 -4.20
C TYR A 75 4.22 -5.43 -4.17
N PRO A 76 4.09 -6.76 -4.26
CA PRO A 76 2.86 -7.45 -3.93
C PRO A 76 2.73 -7.55 -2.42
N VAL A 77 1.87 -6.73 -1.83
CA VAL A 77 1.65 -6.66 -0.38
C VAL A 77 0.42 -7.49 0.00
N ASP A 78 0.61 -8.46 0.89
CA ASP A 78 -0.49 -9.18 1.53
C ASP A 78 -1.20 -8.25 2.52
N ILE A 79 -2.53 -8.12 2.39
CA ILE A 79 -3.31 -7.21 3.23
C ILE A 79 -3.23 -7.56 4.72
N ASP A 80 -3.03 -8.84 5.06
CA ASP A 80 -2.95 -9.30 6.45
C ASP A 80 -1.58 -9.00 7.06
N LEU A 81 -0.57 -8.72 6.24
CA LEU A 81 0.80 -8.40 6.65
C LEU A 81 1.10 -6.90 6.67
N ILE A 82 0.07 -6.05 6.52
CA ILE A 82 0.22 -4.60 6.69
C ILE A 82 0.24 -4.26 8.18
N LEU A 83 1.33 -3.63 8.61
CA LEU A 83 1.56 -3.23 10.01
C LEU A 83 1.10 -1.80 10.26
N GLU A 84 1.41 -0.88 9.33
CA GLU A 84 1.07 0.54 9.43
C GLU A 84 0.63 1.11 8.09
N TYR A 85 -0.32 2.04 8.13
CA TYR A 85 -0.79 2.82 7.00
C TYR A 85 -0.86 4.30 7.39
N ASN A 86 -0.17 5.18 6.68
CA ASN A 86 -0.07 6.62 7.02
C ASN A 86 0.33 6.87 8.48
N LYS A 87 1.33 6.12 8.97
CA LYS A 87 1.83 6.13 10.36
C LYS A 87 0.81 5.69 11.43
N MET A 88 -0.38 5.26 11.03
CA MET A 88 -1.37 4.65 11.92
C MET A 88 -1.15 3.14 11.99
N LYS A 89 -1.26 2.57 13.19
CA LYS A 89 -1.20 1.12 13.39
C LYS A 89 -2.44 0.45 12.80
N ILE A 90 -2.26 -0.62 12.03
CA ILE A 90 -3.39 -1.43 11.59
C ILE A 90 -3.94 -2.25 12.76
N VAL A 91 -5.26 -2.22 12.93
CA VAL A 91 -6.02 -3.10 13.83
C VAL A 91 -7.06 -3.90 13.05
N PHE A 92 -7.41 -5.08 13.56
CA PHE A 92 -8.22 -6.09 12.91
C PHE A 92 -9.70 -5.88 13.22
#